data_AF-A0A8D0GNQ5-F1
#
_entry.id   AF-A0A8D0GNQ5-F1
#
_cell.length_a   1.000
_cell.length_b   1.000
_cell.length_c   1.000
_cell.angle_alpha   90.00
_cell.angle_beta   90.00
_cell.angle_gamma   90.00
#
_symmetry.space_group_name_H-M   'P 1'
#
loop_
_entity.id
_entity.type
_entity.pdbx_description
1 polymer ?
#
loop_
_entity_poly.entity_id
_entity_poly.type
_entity_poly.pdbx_seq_one_letter_code
_entity_poly.pdbx_strand_id
1 'polypeptide(L)'
;MPLVPGFWLLLLCFLLPDKQLSLQITPPCDSGQHYEYSGRCCTKCEPGKYMVAKCTATSETICQPCGSSEYMDVWNEEDKCFLHKICDRGKSLLLKY
;
A
#
# COMPACT_ATOMS: atom_id res chain seq x y z
N MET A 1 48.55 -30.92 35.67
CA MET A 1 47.54 -30.55 34.64
C MET A 1 48.29 -30.05 33.42
N PRO A 2 48.19 -30.69 32.24
CA PRO A 2 48.42 -29.98 30.99
C PRO A 2 47.09 -29.73 30.30
N LEU A 3 46.97 -28.51 29.82
CA LEU A 3 45.79 -27.84 29.33
C LEU A 3 45.38 -28.39 27.96
N VAL A 4 44.07 -28.63 27.82
CA VAL A 4 43.43 -29.22 26.65
C VAL A 4 43.59 -28.27 25.45
N PRO A 5 44.10 -28.74 24.29
CA PRO A 5 44.34 -27.89 23.12
C PRO A 5 43.05 -27.38 22.44
N GLY A 6 41.87 -27.74 22.95
CA GLY A 6 40.57 -27.31 22.43
C GLY A 6 40.11 -25.94 22.94
N PHE A 7 40.76 -25.36 23.95
CA PHE A 7 40.29 -24.11 24.57
C PHE A 7 40.50 -22.87 23.68
N TRP A 8 41.46 -22.92 22.75
CA TRP A 8 41.76 -21.81 21.85
C TRP A 8 40.81 -21.73 20.64
N LEU A 9 40.25 -22.86 20.20
CA LEU A 9 39.25 -22.90 19.11
C LEU A 9 37.91 -22.30 19.54
N LEU A 10 37.54 -22.45 20.82
CA LEU A 10 36.32 -21.85 21.36
C LEU A 10 36.41 -20.33 21.48
N LEU A 11 37.59 -19.78 21.79
CA LEU A 11 37.81 -18.33 21.88
C LEU A 11 37.73 -17.62 20.51
N LEU A 12 38.11 -18.29 19.42
CA LEU A 12 38.05 -17.75 18.06
C LEU A 12 36.62 -17.54 17.56
N CYS A 13 35.63 -18.29 18.06
CA CYS A 13 34.22 -18.08 17.72
C CYS A 13 33.61 -16.83 18.38
N PHE A 14 34.16 -16.34 19.49
CA PHE A 14 33.66 -15.14 20.19
C PHE A 14 34.14 -13.81 19.57
N LEU A 15 35.06 -13.85 18.60
CA LEU A 15 35.58 -12.65 17.92
C LEU A 15 34.90 -12.36 16.58
N LEU A 16 33.99 -13.23 16.13
CA LEU A 16 33.14 -12.90 14.99
C LEU A 16 32.13 -11.84 15.45
N PRO A 17 32.16 -10.62 14.91
CA PRO A 17 31.09 -9.67 15.18
C PRO A 17 29.79 -10.32 14.72
N ASP A 18 28.79 -10.34 15.60
CA ASP A 18 27.42 -10.71 15.25
C ASP A 18 27.02 -9.82 14.08
N LYS A 19 27.14 -10.36 12.87
CA LYS A 19 26.64 -9.73 11.65
C LYS A 19 25.13 -9.84 11.76
N GLN A 20 24.55 -8.93 12.54
CA GLN A 20 23.12 -8.75 12.61
C GLN A 20 22.67 -8.39 11.19
N LEU A 21 22.24 -9.41 10.45
CA LEU A 21 21.62 -9.27 9.16
C LEU A 21 20.26 -8.64 9.45
N SER A 22 20.23 -7.30 9.47
CA SER A 22 19.01 -6.52 9.38
C SER A 22 18.37 -6.89 8.04
N LEU A 23 17.55 -7.93 8.05
CA LEU A 23 16.57 -8.13 7.00
C LEU A 23 15.64 -6.94 7.14
N GLN A 24 15.82 -5.92 6.29
CA GLN A 24 14.92 -4.79 6.21
C GLN A 24 13.59 -5.31 5.67
N ILE A 25 12.81 -5.93 6.55
CA ILE A 25 11.43 -6.31 6.27
C ILE A 25 10.68 -4.98 6.29
N THR A 26 10.67 -4.28 5.16
CA THR A 26 9.73 -3.18 4.95
C THR A 26 8.34 -3.77 5.16
N PRO A 27 7.52 -3.24 6.09
CA PRO A 27 6.19 -3.77 6.28
C PRO A 27 5.43 -3.74 4.94
N PRO A 28 4.68 -4.81 4.62
CA PRO A 28 3.95 -4.88 3.36
C PRO A 28 2.96 -3.71 3.26
N CYS A 29 2.81 -3.17 2.05
CA CYS A 29 1.89 -2.07 1.80
C CYS A 29 0.45 -2.47 2.12
N ASP A 30 -0.27 -1.68 2.93
CA ASP A 30 -1.68 -1.93 3.17
C ASP A 30 -2.49 -1.71 1.89
N SER A 31 -2.88 -2.79 1.23
CA SER A 31 -3.61 -2.74 -0.04
C SER A 31 -5.00 -2.11 0.06
N GLY A 32 -5.55 -1.94 1.26
CA GLY A 32 -6.88 -1.34 1.46
C GLY A 32 -6.92 0.11 1.00
N GLN A 33 -6.07 0.95 1.59
CA GLN A 33 -6.03 2.40 1.32
C GLN A 33 -4.77 2.82 0.56
N HIS A 34 -3.81 1.92 0.38
CA HIS A 34 -2.56 2.21 -0.30
C HIS A 34 -2.36 1.31 -1.51
N TYR A 35 -1.53 1.77 -2.43
CA TYR A 35 -1.02 1.04 -3.57
C TYR A 35 0.49 1.16 -3.61
N GLU A 36 1.14 0.15 -4.20
CA GLU A 36 2.58 0.18 -4.39
C GLU A 36 2.90 0.81 -5.74
N TYR A 37 3.77 1.81 -5.73
CA TYR A 37 4.27 2.46 -6.94
C TYR A 37 5.71 2.89 -6.75
N SER A 38 6.59 2.54 -7.70
CA SER A 38 8.02 2.84 -7.63
C SER A 38 8.70 2.41 -6.31
N GLY A 39 8.30 1.26 -5.75
CA GLY A 39 8.88 0.70 -4.52
C GLY A 39 8.51 1.43 -3.23
N ARG A 40 7.48 2.28 -3.27
CA ARG A 40 6.90 2.96 -2.10
C ARG A 40 5.40 2.75 -2.02
N CYS A 41 4.86 2.91 -0.82
CA CYS A 41 3.43 2.97 -0.57
C CYS A 41 2.89 4.37 -0.85
N CYS A 42 1.81 4.43 -1.60
CA CYS A 42 1.11 5.65 -1.94
C CYS A 42 -0.36 5.50 -1.60
N THR A 43 -0.98 6.57 -1.11
CA THR A 43 -2.39 6.54 -0.72
C THR A 43 -3.28 6.61 -1.96
N LYS A 44 -4.27 5.72 -2.04
CA LYS A 44 -5.33 5.73 -3.06
C LYS A 44 -6.22 6.96 -2.91
N CYS A 45 -7.05 7.24 -3.90
CA CYS A 45 -8.07 8.28 -3.77
C CYS A 45 -9.24 7.78 -2.91
N GLU A 46 -9.70 8.61 -1.99
CA GLU A 46 -10.86 8.31 -1.14
C GLU A 46 -12.17 8.23 -1.95
N PRO A 47 -13.22 7.58 -1.41
CA PRO A 47 -14.55 7.61 -2.02
C PRO A 47 -15.02 9.04 -2.34
N GLY A 48 -15.63 9.20 -3.51
CA GLY A 48 -16.03 10.50 -4.08
C GLY A 48 -14.94 11.24 -4.84
N LYS A 49 -13.72 10.67 -4.95
CA LYS A 49 -12.61 11.23 -5.75
C LYS A 49 -12.03 10.22 -6.73
N TYR A 50 -11.45 10.72 -7.82
CA TYR A 50 -10.68 9.93 -8.79
C TYR A 50 -9.23 10.41 -8.88
N MET A 51 -8.35 9.57 -9.40
CA MET A 51 -6.92 9.81 -9.50
C MET A 51 -6.58 10.59 -10.77
N VAL A 52 -6.01 11.78 -10.59
CA VAL A 52 -5.51 12.62 -11.69
C VAL A 52 -4.03 12.33 -11.96
N ALA A 53 -3.26 12.03 -10.90
CA ALA A 53 -1.86 11.65 -11.03
C ALA A 53 -1.46 10.68 -9.91
N LYS A 54 -0.63 9.70 -10.27
CA LYS A 54 0.04 8.84 -9.29
C LYS A 54 1.02 9.65 -8.45
N CYS A 55 1.34 9.11 -7.28
CA CYS A 55 2.47 9.59 -6.50
C CYS A 55 3.77 9.52 -7.30
N THR A 56 4.76 10.30 -6.89
CA THR A 56 6.13 10.20 -7.41
C THR A 56 7.07 9.89 -6.25
N ALA A 57 8.39 9.92 -6.49
CA ALA A 57 9.37 9.79 -5.42
C ALA A 57 9.18 10.85 -4.32
N THR A 58 8.66 12.04 -4.66
CA THR A 58 8.57 13.20 -3.76
C THR A 58 7.16 13.76 -3.57
N SER A 59 6.18 13.34 -4.38
CA SER A 59 4.80 13.82 -4.30
C SER A 59 3.83 12.69 -4.00
N GLU A 60 2.76 13.00 -3.28
CA GLU A 60 1.65 12.08 -3.07
C GLU A 60 0.74 11.98 -4.29
N THR A 61 -0.19 11.03 -4.25
CA THR A 61 -1.26 10.88 -5.24
C THR A 61 -2.10 12.16 -5.32
N ILE A 62 -2.43 12.59 -6.53
CA ILE A 62 -3.31 13.74 -6.76
C ILE A 62 -4.70 13.23 -7.10
N CYS A 63 -5.67 13.64 -6.29
CA CYS A 63 -7.07 13.24 -6.43
C CYS A 63 -7.97 14.46 -6.67
N GLN A 64 -9.01 14.28 -7.48
CA GLN A 64 -10.05 15.30 -7.71
C GLN A 64 -11.45 14.77 -7.41
N PRO A 65 -12.38 15.63 -6.99
CA PRO A 65 -13.77 15.22 -6.73
C PRO A 65 -14.46 14.77 -8.02
N CYS A 66 -15.33 13.76 -7.88
CA CYS A 66 -16.23 13.34 -8.96
C CYS A 66 -17.20 14.45 -9.36
N GLY A 67 -17.69 14.41 -10.61
CA GLY A 67 -18.77 15.28 -11.06
C GLY A 67 -20.10 14.99 -10.36
N SER A 68 -21.06 15.91 -10.48
CA SER A 68 -22.37 15.81 -9.82
C SER A 68 -23.20 14.58 -10.23
N SER A 69 -22.99 14.04 -11.43
CA SER A 69 -23.63 12.84 -11.94
C SER A 69 -22.75 11.59 -11.86
N GLU A 70 -21.63 11.66 -11.14
CA GLU A 70 -20.65 10.58 -11.07
C GLU A 70 -20.39 10.17 -9.62
N TYR A 71 -19.82 8.98 -9.44
CA TYR A 71 -19.53 8.42 -8.14
C TYR A 71 -18.28 7.56 -8.11
N MET A 72 -17.77 7.38 -6.90
CA MET A 72 -16.73 6.45 -6.54
C MET A 72 -16.98 6.02 -5.08
N ASP A 73 -17.19 4.74 -4.84
CA ASP A 73 -17.63 4.20 -3.54
C ASP A 73 -16.50 3.54 -2.73
N VAL A 74 -15.31 3.43 -3.31
CA VAL A 74 -14.15 2.75 -2.71
C VAL A 74 -12.87 3.60 -2.79
N TRP A 75 -11.87 3.19 -2.01
CA TRP A 75 -10.50 3.66 -2.18
C TRP A 75 -9.96 3.15 -3.53
N ASN A 76 -9.61 4.07 -4.44
CA ASN A 76 -9.45 3.75 -5.85
C ASN A 76 -8.18 4.33 -6.48
N GLU A 77 -7.82 3.80 -7.65
CA GLU A 77 -6.74 4.28 -8.52
C GLU A 77 -7.28 4.65 -9.92
N GLU A 78 -8.59 4.88 -10.03
CA GLU A 78 -9.28 5.08 -11.31
C GLU A 78 -8.99 6.48 -11.87
N ASP A 79 -8.83 6.58 -13.18
CA ASP A 79 -8.56 7.84 -13.88
C ASP A 79 -9.82 8.70 -14.12
N LYS A 80 -10.99 8.17 -13.75
CA LYS A 80 -12.31 8.82 -13.86
C LYS A 80 -13.31 8.20 -12.88
N CYS A 81 -14.40 8.93 -12.65
CA CYS A 81 -15.51 8.42 -11.86
C CYS A 81 -16.51 7.62 -12.70
N PHE A 82 -17.34 6.81 -12.04
CA PHE A 82 -18.42 6.07 -12.68
C PHE A 82 -19.68 6.93 -12.79
N LEU A 83 -20.44 6.83 -13.88
CA LEU A 83 -21.69 7.56 -14.02
C LEU A 83 -22.81 6.92 -13.17
N HIS A 84 -23.58 7.75 -12.46
CA HIS A 84 -24.79 7.29 -11.79
C HIS A 84 -25.76 6.64 -12.78
N LYS A 85 -26.35 5.51 -12.39
CA LYS A 85 -27.44 4.90 -13.16
C LYS A 85 -28.68 5.79 -13.07
N ILE A 86 -29.24 6.15 -14.22
CA ILE A 86 -30.52 6.85 -14.29
C ILE A 86 -31.63 5.83 -13.99
N CYS A 87 -32.34 6.05 -12.90
CA CYS A 87 -33.55 5.29 -12.60
C CYS A 87 -34.69 5.81 -13.48
N ASP A 88 -35.01 5.08 -14.55
CA ASP A 88 -36.18 5.34 -15.38
C ASP A 88 -37.45 5.11 -14.55
N ARG A 89 -38.18 6.19 -14.25
CA ARG A 89 -39.41 6.13 -13.43
C ARG A 89 -40.51 5.27 -14.06
N GLY A 90 -40.45 5.00 -15.37
CA GLY A 90 -41.39 4.11 -16.07
C GLY A 90 -41.09 2.63 -15.89
N LYS A 91 -39.92 2.29 -15.34
CA LYS A 91 -39.56 0.93 -14.95
C LYS A 91 -39.65 0.90 -13.44
N SER A 92 -40.50 0.05 -12.88
CA SER A 92 -40.66 -0.15 -11.44
C SER A 92 -39.36 -0.69 -10.82
N LEU A 93 -38.34 0.15 -10.71
CA LEU A 93 -37.05 -0.13 -10.10
C LEU A 93 -37.15 0.29 -8.64
N LEU A 94 -37.34 -0.69 -7.77
CA LEU A 94 -37.25 -0.49 -6.34
C LEU A 94 -35.77 -0.53 -5.94
N LEU A 95 -35.30 0.49 -5.23
CA LEU A 95 -34.06 0.38 -4.46
C LEU A 95 -34.29 -0.70 -3.41
N LYS A 96 -33.64 -1.84 -3.58
CA LYS A 96 -33.65 -2.93 -2.60
C LYS A 96 -32.62 -2.58 -1.54
N TYR A 97 -33.10 -2.28 -0.34
CA TYR A 97 -32.29 -2.11 0.86
C TYR A 97 -31.79 -3.46 1.37
#